data_AF-G4HK24-F1
#
_entry.id   AF-G4HK24-F1
#
_cell.length_a   1.000
_cell.length_b   1.000
_cell.length_c   1.000
_cell.angle_alpha   90.00
_cell.angle_beta   90.00
_cell.angle_gamma   90.00
#
_symmetry.space_group_name_H-M   'P 1'
#
loop_
_entity.id
_entity.type
_entity.pdbx_description
1 polymer ?
#
loop_
_entity_poly.entity_id
_entity_poly.type
_entity_poly.pdbx_seq_one_letter_code
_entity_poly.pdbx_strand_id
1 'polypeptide(L)'
;MSRIIGNVGMLDLTEATEESVKNIERIDNVGMVLYRAETAHLLALLTNAGNIGKTLEIPRGYRFFKGTLRLNAEYFKHKQPENVFTYGTVVIDRDVSLEAFEHSGPHMAVRGEVYVPKHLEGAVTASLLKMEGAEASIQAYQSELRFESGKFRLTNAYLSSLKEPRYLVVNGVLEVEKDLDMEQFADRLEKIHVNGIAMIHEEQSPYFYDKMQSINGQVKVIPAGFEHVTKTLRLNARTIRRFADRKLYTKHPIVLDADVTREAFSRAIAGIQSSSIVICSEDIEDLVWERCPDVNTEIVSYEQAFVFVEGEEAWSKDQLLALKEPASFIVDGTLILEEDVTEDVLEAKLRSLDLFGKVMIAEKRIKGVLYPYLRSMSGSIIVKGTEEKFAGIGNVGMLSL
;
A
#
# COMPACT_ATOMS: atom_id res chain seq x y z
N MET A 1 14.01 -8.02 29.64
CA MET A 1 12.70 -7.60 29.11
C MET A 1 12.47 -8.41 27.87
N SER A 2 11.44 -9.26 27.87
CA SER A 2 11.10 -10.10 26.73
C SER A 2 10.59 -9.24 25.57
N ARG A 3 11.01 -9.56 24.35
CA ARG A 3 10.61 -8.83 23.14
C ARG A 3 9.60 -9.65 22.36
N ILE A 4 8.42 -9.06 22.13
CA ILE A 4 7.41 -9.58 21.22
C ILE A 4 7.48 -8.75 19.95
N ILE A 5 7.47 -9.41 18.81
CA ILE A 5 7.71 -8.79 17.51
C ILE A 5 6.56 -9.21 16.59
N GLY A 6 5.96 -8.24 15.90
CA GLY A 6 4.94 -8.51 14.89
C GLY A 6 5.51 -9.23 13.67
N ASN A 7 4.89 -9.04 12.50
CA ASN A 7 5.39 -9.64 11.27
C ASN A 7 6.73 -9.01 10.87
N VAL A 8 7.74 -9.84 10.64
CA VAL A 8 9.06 -9.44 10.19
C VAL A 8 9.19 -9.75 8.70
N GLY A 9 9.46 -8.74 7.87
CA GLY A 9 9.71 -8.96 6.44
C GLY A 9 10.99 -9.77 6.20
N MET A 10 12.10 -9.34 6.83
CA MET A 10 13.39 -10.00 6.77
C MET A 10 14.03 -10.08 8.17
N LEU A 11 14.30 -11.29 8.64
CA LEU A 11 15.08 -11.55 9.85
C LEU A 11 16.52 -11.86 9.47
N ASP A 12 17.45 -11.04 9.93
CA ASP A 12 18.88 -11.17 9.65
C ASP A 12 19.60 -11.81 10.84
N LEU A 13 20.05 -13.05 10.64
CA LEU A 13 20.82 -13.85 11.59
C LEU A 13 22.30 -13.91 11.22
N THR A 14 22.79 -13.09 10.29
CA THR A 14 24.16 -13.24 9.78
C THR A 14 25.24 -12.94 10.82
N GLU A 15 24.92 -12.12 11.82
CA GLU A 15 25.79 -11.77 12.96
C GLU A 15 25.15 -12.13 14.32
N ALA A 16 24.02 -12.84 14.30
CA ALA A 16 23.25 -13.13 15.50
C ALA A 16 23.96 -14.13 16.43
N THR A 17 23.64 -14.03 17.71
CA THR A 17 24.10 -14.94 18.77
C THR A 17 22.94 -15.77 19.32
N GLU A 18 23.22 -16.91 19.96
CA GLU A 18 22.16 -17.67 20.65
C GLU A 18 21.38 -16.83 21.67
N GLU A 19 22.08 -15.94 22.39
CA GLU A 19 21.46 -15.06 23.39
C GLU A 19 20.50 -14.07 22.73
N SER A 20 20.88 -13.48 21.58
CA SER A 20 20.02 -12.55 20.83
C SER A 20 18.70 -13.20 20.40
N VAL A 21 18.74 -14.48 20.00
CA VAL A 21 17.56 -15.24 19.57
C VAL A 21 16.71 -15.67 20.76
N LYS A 22 17.34 -16.17 21.85
CA LYS A 22 16.65 -16.61 23.08
C LYS A 22 15.94 -15.47 23.82
N ASN A 23 16.41 -14.24 23.65
CA ASN A 23 15.77 -13.05 24.25
C ASN A 23 14.45 -12.64 23.56
N ILE A 24 14.05 -13.32 22.48
CA ILE A 24 12.80 -13.09 21.76
C ILE A 24 11.74 -14.05 22.27
N GLU A 25 10.69 -13.46 22.85
CA GLU A 25 9.57 -14.24 23.38
C GLU A 25 8.65 -14.71 22.26
N ARG A 26 8.44 -13.89 21.22
CA ARG A 26 7.60 -14.23 20.07
C ARG A 26 7.92 -13.38 18.85
N ILE A 27 7.87 -13.99 17.67
CA ILE A 27 7.78 -13.31 16.37
C ILE A 27 6.53 -13.83 15.65
N ASP A 28 5.65 -12.98 15.15
CA ASP A 28 4.41 -13.45 14.51
C ASP A 28 4.68 -14.27 13.23
N ASN A 29 5.01 -13.63 12.11
CA ASN A 29 5.44 -14.32 10.90
C ASN A 29 6.73 -13.70 10.40
N VAL A 30 7.58 -14.51 9.78
CA VAL A 30 8.82 -14.06 9.15
C VAL A 30 8.74 -14.33 7.65
N GLY A 31 8.80 -13.29 6.84
CA GLY A 31 8.82 -13.44 5.37
C GLY A 31 10.07 -14.18 4.90
N MET A 32 11.23 -13.74 5.37
CA MET A 32 12.53 -14.32 5.02
C MET A 32 13.49 -14.33 6.21
N VAL A 33 14.23 -15.43 6.40
CA VAL A 33 15.37 -15.49 7.32
C VAL A 33 16.66 -15.55 6.52
N LEU A 34 17.59 -14.63 6.79
CA LEU A 34 18.91 -14.57 6.21
C LEU A 34 19.93 -15.11 7.22
N TYR A 35 20.81 -16.01 6.81
CA TYR A 35 21.80 -16.61 7.70
C TYR A 35 23.10 -16.94 6.97
N ARG A 36 24.15 -17.26 7.71
CA ARG A 36 25.40 -17.84 7.18
C ARG A 36 25.56 -19.26 7.68
N ALA A 37 26.42 -20.05 7.05
CA ALA A 37 26.71 -21.41 7.50
C ALA A 37 27.03 -21.48 9.01
N GLU A 38 27.74 -20.47 9.55
CA GLU A 38 28.10 -20.36 10.95
C GLU A 38 26.89 -20.14 11.87
N THR A 39 25.83 -19.46 11.39
CA THR A 39 24.63 -19.12 12.16
C THR A 39 23.42 -20.00 11.81
N ALA A 40 23.56 -20.96 10.90
CA ALA A 40 22.48 -21.85 10.47
C ALA A 40 21.80 -22.60 11.62
N HIS A 41 22.57 -22.97 12.66
CA HIS A 41 22.05 -23.64 13.85
C HIS A 41 21.03 -22.79 14.63
N LEU A 42 21.07 -21.45 14.50
CA LEU A 42 20.13 -20.54 15.15
C LEU A 42 18.71 -20.64 14.58
N LEU A 43 18.55 -21.16 13.35
CA LEU A 43 17.22 -21.39 12.76
C LEU A 43 16.37 -22.31 13.62
N ALA A 44 16.98 -23.34 14.22
CA ALA A 44 16.30 -24.27 15.11
C ALA A 44 15.90 -23.63 16.46
N LEU A 45 16.52 -22.50 16.81
CA LEU A 45 16.20 -21.74 18.04
C LEU A 45 15.06 -20.73 17.83
N LEU A 46 14.59 -20.52 16.59
CA LEU A 46 13.42 -19.69 16.28
C LEU A 46 12.09 -20.43 16.59
N THR A 47 12.02 -21.15 17.72
CA THR A 47 10.84 -21.92 18.11
C THR A 47 9.61 -21.05 18.38
N ASN A 48 9.84 -19.77 18.66
CA ASN A 48 8.81 -18.79 18.98
C ASN A 48 8.45 -17.87 17.80
N ALA A 49 9.02 -18.13 16.62
CA ALA A 49 8.54 -17.52 15.38
C ALA A 49 7.34 -18.33 14.85
N GLY A 50 6.30 -17.67 14.35
CA GLY A 50 5.25 -18.36 13.59
C GLY A 50 5.76 -18.77 12.20
N ASN A 51 5.02 -18.45 11.14
CA ASN A 51 5.38 -18.97 9.82
C ASN A 51 6.66 -18.32 9.29
N ILE A 52 7.65 -19.13 8.89
CA ILE A 52 8.82 -18.70 8.13
C ILE A 52 8.57 -19.00 6.65
N GLY A 53 8.43 -17.95 5.84
CA GLY A 53 8.14 -18.08 4.41
C GLY A 53 9.31 -18.66 3.62
N LYS A 54 10.52 -18.13 3.83
CA LYS A 54 11.73 -18.56 3.14
C LYS A 54 12.96 -18.44 4.04
N THR A 55 13.92 -19.34 3.87
CA THR A 55 15.26 -19.19 4.45
C THR A 55 16.28 -18.98 3.34
N LEU A 56 17.34 -18.23 3.65
CA LEU A 56 18.35 -17.84 2.68
C LEU A 56 19.74 -17.86 3.31
N GLU A 57 20.55 -18.80 2.85
CA GLU A 57 21.96 -18.86 3.20
C GLU A 57 22.78 -17.92 2.31
N ILE A 58 23.61 -17.08 2.93
CA ILE A 58 24.61 -16.29 2.21
C ILE A 58 25.86 -17.17 2.00
N PRO A 59 26.29 -17.40 0.75
CA PRO A 59 27.45 -18.23 0.48
C PRO A 59 28.73 -17.67 1.13
N ARG A 60 29.64 -18.57 1.49
CA ARG A 60 30.91 -18.20 2.12
C ARG A 60 31.73 -17.29 1.21
N GLY A 61 32.31 -16.24 1.79
CA GLY A 61 33.11 -15.27 1.05
C GLY A 61 32.30 -14.24 0.27
N TYR A 62 30.96 -14.29 0.34
CA TYR A 62 30.10 -13.24 -0.24
C TYR A 62 29.82 -12.13 0.77
N ARG A 63 30.01 -10.90 0.30
CA ARG A 63 29.57 -9.69 0.97
C ARG A 63 28.08 -9.49 0.72
N PHE A 64 27.32 -9.27 1.78
CA PHE A 64 25.88 -9.03 1.68
C PHE A 64 25.60 -7.58 1.35
N PHE A 65 24.72 -7.34 0.38
CA PHE A 65 24.17 -6.04 0.06
C PHE A 65 22.65 -6.10 0.06
N LYS A 66 22.04 -5.14 0.76
CA LYS A 66 20.59 -4.96 0.79
C LYS A 66 20.23 -3.66 0.06
N GLY A 67 19.18 -3.72 -0.76
CA GLY A 67 18.68 -2.56 -1.49
C GLY A 67 19.36 -2.43 -2.86
N THR A 68 19.79 -1.22 -3.22
CA THR A 68 20.35 -0.94 -4.55
C THR A 68 21.88 -0.94 -4.53
N LEU A 69 22.49 -1.86 -5.27
CA LEU A 69 23.93 -1.89 -5.57
C LEU A 69 24.16 -1.30 -6.96
N ARG A 70 24.93 -0.20 -7.04
CA ARG A 70 25.31 0.41 -8.31
C ARG A 70 26.75 0.07 -8.67
N LEU A 71 26.93 -0.52 -9.86
CA LEU A 71 28.21 -0.95 -10.41
C LEU A 71 28.58 -0.02 -11.56
N ASN A 72 29.43 0.96 -11.28
CA ASN A 72 29.91 1.93 -12.26
C ASN A 72 31.33 1.60 -12.73
N ALA A 73 31.87 2.32 -13.72
CA ALA A 73 33.22 2.09 -14.22
C ALA A 73 34.31 2.18 -13.12
N GLU A 74 34.11 2.95 -12.06
CA GLU A 74 35.06 3.03 -10.94
C GLU A 74 35.08 1.77 -10.08
N TYR A 75 33.91 1.16 -9.84
CA TYR A 75 33.80 -0.10 -9.12
C TYR A 75 34.71 -1.18 -9.74
N PHE A 76 34.70 -1.29 -11.08
CA PHE A 76 35.51 -2.27 -11.82
C PHE A 76 37.01 -1.90 -11.93
N LYS A 77 37.43 -0.69 -11.50
CA LYS A 77 38.87 -0.33 -11.45
C LYS A 77 39.58 -0.93 -10.23
N HIS A 78 38.84 -1.36 -9.21
CA HIS A 78 39.42 -1.98 -8.02
C HIS A 78 39.87 -3.42 -8.35
N LYS A 79 41.13 -3.75 -8.05
CA LYS A 79 41.82 -4.97 -8.51
C LYS A 79 41.35 -6.29 -7.88
N GLN A 80 40.41 -6.28 -6.94
CA GLN A 80 39.91 -7.51 -6.32
C GLN A 80 38.39 -7.60 -6.52
N PRO A 81 37.90 -8.57 -7.31
CA PRO A 81 36.48 -8.80 -7.42
C PRO A 81 35.97 -9.31 -6.06
N GLU A 82 35.15 -8.50 -5.39
CA GLU A 82 34.40 -8.98 -4.24
C GLU A 82 33.29 -9.92 -4.74
N ASN A 83 33.09 -11.07 -4.08
CA ASN A 83 31.88 -11.86 -4.31
C ASN A 83 30.72 -11.14 -3.62
N VAL A 84 29.64 -10.88 -4.34
CA VAL A 84 28.56 -10.02 -3.85
C VAL A 84 27.23 -10.77 -3.87
N PHE A 85 26.58 -10.85 -2.72
CA PHE A 85 25.22 -11.35 -2.59
C PHE A 85 24.28 -10.17 -2.41
N THR A 86 23.45 -9.86 -3.41
CA THR A 86 22.52 -8.73 -3.36
C THR A 86 21.08 -9.20 -3.19
N TYR A 87 20.42 -8.72 -2.14
CA TYR A 87 18.97 -8.81 -2.00
C TYR A 87 18.33 -7.44 -2.32
N GLY A 88 17.81 -7.32 -3.54
CA GLY A 88 17.29 -6.06 -4.07
C GLY A 88 17.69 -5.83 -5.53
N THR A 89 18.16 -4.64 -5.83
CA THR A 89 18.42 -4.19 -7.20
C THR A 89 19.91 -4.04 -7.45
N VAL A 90 20.41 -4.60 -8.55
CA VAL A 90 21.74 -4.27 -9.08
C VAL A 90 21.55 -3.40 -10.31
N VAL A 91 22.29 -2.29 -10.40
CA VAL A 91 22.31 -1.41 -11.56
C VAL A 91 23.74 -1.34 -12.07
N ILE A 92 23.99 -1.86 -13.27
CA ILE A 92 25.27 -1.72 -13.95
C ILE A 92 25.18 -0.48 -14.83
N ASP A 93 26.10 0.46 -14.70
CA ASP A 93 26.06 1.71 -15.48
C ASP A 93 26.48 1.50 -16.94
N ARG A 94 25.96 2.36 -17.82
CA ARG A 94 26.16 2.29 -19.27
C ARG A 94 27.63 2.44 -19.70
N ASP A 95 28.44 3.10 -18.90
CA ASP A 95 29.86 3.34 -19.16
C ASP A 95 30.77 2.14 -18.85
N VAL A 96 30.22 1.08 -18.23
CA VAL A 96 30.95 -0.17 -17.98
C VAL A 96 31.19 -0.90 -19.30
N SER A 97 32.46 -1.13 -19.63
CA SER A 97 32.82 -1.89 -20.83
C SER A 97 32.68 -3.39 -20.59
N LEU A 98 32.49 -4.16 -21.68
CA LEU A 98 32.46 -5.61 -21.62
C LEU A 98 33.76 -6.18 -21.04
N GLU A 99 34.90 -5.64 -21.46
CA GLU A 99 36.21 -6.03 -20.97
C GLU A 99 36.34 -5.81 -19.46
N ALA A 100 35.90 -4.67 -18.94
CA ALA A 100 35.95 -4.38 -17.50
C ALA A 100 35.08 -5.35 -16.69
N PHE A 101 33.89 -5.67 -17.21
CA PHE A 101 32.99 -6.63 -16.58
C PHE A 101 33.57 -8.06 -16.59
N GLU A 102 34.16 -8.51 -17.69
CA GLU A 102 34.69 -9.87 -17.79
C GLU A 102 35.99 -10.09 -16.98
N HIS A 103 36.87 -9.07 -16.90
CA HIS A 103 38.16 -9.19 -16.21
C HIS A 103 38.09 -8.91 -14.71
N SER A 104 37.15 -8.08 -14.28
CA SER A 104 37.07 -7.59 -12.89
C SER A 104 35.66 -7.64 -12.32
N GLY A 105 34.75 -8.34 -13.00
CA GLY A 105 33.37 -8.46 -12.56
C GLY A 105 33.24 -9.23 -11.25
N PRO A 106 32.42 -8.73 -10.31
CA PRO A 106 32.12 -9.49 -9.11
C PRO A 106 31.40 -10.78 -9.48
N HIS A 107 31.67 -11.86 -8.75
CA HIS A 107 30.77 -13.01 -8.75
C HIS A 107 29.51 -12.59 -8.01
N MET A 108 28.41 -12.39 -8.76
CA MET A 108 27.17 -11.85 -8.23
C MET A 108 26.14 -12.95 -8.04
N ALA A 109 25.62 -13.08 -6.82
CA ALA A 109 24.37 -13.78 -6.55
C ALA A 109 23.31 -12.71 -6.26
N VAL A 110 22.33 -12.56 -7.14
CA VAL A 110 21.28 -11.55 -6.99
C VAL A 110 19.93 -12.22 -6.78
N ARG A 111 19.20 -11.72 -5.79
CA ARG A 111 17.78 -12.01 -5.59
C ARG A 111 17.00 -10.71 -5.68
N GLY A 112 16.33 -10.53 -6.81
CA GLY A 112 15.64 -9.30 -7.17
C GLY A 112 15.88 -8.93 -8.63
N GLU A 113 16.26 -7.69 -8.90
CA GLU A 113 16.33 -7.16 -10.26
C GLU A 113 17.74 -6.72 -10.63
N VAL A 114 18.13 -6.96 -11.88
CA VAL A 114 19.42 -6.55 -12.42
C VAL A 114 19.17 -5.69 -13.66
N TYR A 115 19.41 -4.39 -13.53
CA TYR A 115 19.36 -3.47 -14.65
C TYR A 115 20.73 -3.40 -15.31
N VAL A 116 20.79 -3.78 -16.57
CA VAL A 116 22.04 -3.95 -17.32
C VAL A 116 22.01 -3.20 -18.65
N PRO A 117 23.09 -2.52 -19.06
CA PRO A 117 23.18 -1.95 -20.39
C PRO A 117 23.07 -3.06 -21.44
N LYS A 118 22.37 -2.80 -22.54
CA LYS A 118 22.11 -3.82 -23.58
C LYS A 118 23.39 -4.52 -24.10
N HIS A 119 24.53 -3.84 -24.14
CA HIS A 119 25.79 -4.44 -24.60
C HIS A 119 26.42 -5.43 -23.59
N LEU A 120 25.97 -5.44 -22.34
CA LEU A 120 26.44 -6.35 -21.28
C LEU A 120 25.45 -7.47 -20.94
N GLU A 121 24.24 -7.45 -21.50
CA GLU A 121 23.15 -8.36 -21.15
C GLU A 121 23.57 -9.83 -21.19
N GLY A 122 24.23 -10.26 -22.27
CA GLY A 122 24.69 -11.64 -22.41
C GLY A 122 25.75 -12.05 -21.38
N ALA A 123 26.72 -11.19 -21.11
CA ALA A 123 27.79 -11.45 -20.15
C ALA A 123 27.26 -11.52 -18.71
N VAL A 124 26.36 -10.60 -18.35
CA VAL A 124 25.71 -10.57 -17.02
C VAL A 124 24.81 -11.78 -16.84
N THR A 125 24.02 -12.15 -17.86
CA THR A 125 23.18 -13.35 -17.84
C THR A 125 24.02 -14.60 -17.63
N ALA A 126 25.12 -14.75 -18.38
CA ALA A 126 26.02 -15.89 -18.24
C ALA A 126 26.71 -15.94 -16.86
N SER A 127 27.00 -14.78 -16.26
CA SER A 127 27.56 -14.69 -14.91
C SER A 127 26.56 -15.14 -13.84
N LEU A 128 25.31 -14.69 -13.93
CA LEU A 128 24.24 -15.03 -12.98
C LEU A 128 23.82 -16.50 -13.08
N LEU A 129 23.77 -17.08 -14.29
CA LEU A 129 23.43 -18.50 -14.50
C LEU A 129 24.45 -19.47 -13.89
N LYS A 130 25.71 -19.05 -13.73
CA LYS A 130 26.76 -19.86 -13.09
C LYS A 130 26.61 -19.91 -11.56
N MET A 131 25.74 -19.09 -10.98
CA MET A 131 25.56 -18.99 -9.54
C MET A 131 24.31 -19.74 -9.10
N GLU A 132 24.53 -20.81 -8.32
CA GLU A 132 23.43 -21.53 -7.68
C GLU A 132 22.63 -20.59 -6.77
N GLY A 133 21.30 -20.59 -6.94
CA GLY A 133 20.39 -19.83 -6.08
C GLY A 133 20.19 -18.35 -6.43
N ALA A 134 20.71 -17.88 -7.58
CA ALA A 134 20.35 -16.59 -8.15
C ALA A 134 18.88 -16.61 -8.62
N GLU A 135 18.09 -15.63 -8.18
CA GLU A 135 16.69 -15.43 -8.54
C GLU A 135 16.54 -13.99 -9.06
N ALA A 136 17.21 -13.73 -10.18
CA ALA A 136 17.36 -12.40 -10.74
C ALA A 136 16.50 -12.20 -11.99
N SER A 137 15.70 -11.14 -12.01
CA SER A 137 15.05 -10.60 -13.20
C SER A 137 16.03 -9.65 -13.89
N ILE A 138 16.48 -9.99 -15.10
CA ILE A 138 17.41 -9.15 -15.87
C ILE A 138 16.61 -8.19 -16.75
N GLN A 139 16.91 -6.90 -16.63
CA GLN A 139 16.25 -5.81 -17.36
C GLN A 139 17.30 -5.06 -18.18
N ALA A 140 17.39 -5.38 -19.48
CA ALA A 140 18.29 -4.69 -20.39
C ALA A 140 17.75 -3.30 -20.75
N TYR A 141 18.63 -2.29 -20.69
CA TYR A 141 18.31 -0.89 -20.98
C TYR A 141 19.24 -0.27 -22.03
N GLN A 142 18.71 0.72 -22.76
CA GLN A 142 19.46 1.51 -23.75
C GLN A 142 19.55 2.99 -23.35
N SER A 143 18.44 3.59 -22.90
CA SER A 143 18.40 4.93 -22.31
C SER A 143 18.84 4.96 -20.84
N GLU A 144 19.16 6.15 -20.31
CA GLU A 144 19.45 6.26 -18.88
C GLU A 144 18.23 5.88 -18.03
N LEU A 145 18.51 5.15 -16.95
CA LEU A 145 17.53 4.76 -15.96
C LEU A 145 17.21 5.94 -15.03
N ARG A 146 15.92 6.09 -14.72
CA ARG A 146 15.45 7.00 -13.68
C ARG A 146 14.66 6.21 -12.64
N PHE A 147 15.17 6.19 -11.42
CA PHE A 147 14.49 5.58 -10.28
C PHE A 147 13.68 6.63 -9.52
N GLU A 148 12.44 6.29 -9.21
CA GLU A 148 11.57 7.06 -8.34
C GLU A 148 10.99 6.14 -7.26
N SER A 149 10.90 6.62 -6.03
CA SER A 149 10.44 5.83 -4.89
C SER A 149 9.32 6.56 -4.15
N GLY A 150 8.36 5.81 -3.62
CA GLY A 150 7.19 6.37 -2.93
C GLY A 150 6.10 6.76 -3.92
N LYS A 151 5.51 7.95 -3.74
CA LYS A 151 4.47 8.48 -4.64
C LYS A 151 5.10 9.40 -5.68
N PHE A 152 5.13 8.96 -6.93
CA PHE A 152 5.63 9.73 -8.07
C PHE A 152 4.48 10.11 -8.99
N ARG A 153 4.38 11.41 -9.32
CA ARG A 153 3.38 11.93 -10.25
C ARG A 153 4.06 12.30 -11.56
N LEU A 154 3.64 11.65 -12.65
CA LEU A 154 4.14 11.92 -13.99
C LEU A 154 3.32 13.07 -14.60
N THR A 155 4.00 14.19 -14.84
CA THR A 155 3.39 15.46 -15.29
C THR A 155 4.00 15.93 -16.60
N ASN A 156 3.31 16.85 -17.29
CA ASN A 156 3.84 17.49 -18.50
C ASN A 156 5.17 18.21 -18.24
N ALA A 157 5.30 18.88 -17.09
CA ALA A 157 6.53 19.57 -16.69
C ALA A 157 7.71 18.60 -16.54
N TYR A 158 7.47 17.40 -16.00
CA TYR A 158 8.48 16.36 -15.91
C TYR A 158 8.92 15.90 -17.32
N LEU A 159 7.99 15.54 -18.20
CA LEU A 159 8.30 15.08 -19.56
C LEU A 159 9.07 16.14 -20.35
N SER A 160 8.65 17.40 -20.27
CA SER A 160 9.32 18.53 -20.92
C SER A 160 10.74 18.78 -20.41
N SER A 161 11.05 18.36 -19.18
CA SER A 161 12.41 18.49 -18.61
C SER A 161 13.38 17.43 -19.14
N LEU A 162 12.88 16.36 -19.76
CA LEU A 162 13.69 15.26 -20.28
C LEU A 162 14.29 15.63 -21.64
N LYS A 163 15.62 15.79 -21.67
CA LYS A 163 16.36 16.06 -22.92
C LYS A 163 16.37 14.86 -23.86
N GLU A 164 16.39 13.65 -23.31
CA GLU A 164 16.46 12.38 -24.02
C GLU A 164 15.43 11.41 -23.43
N PRO A 165 14.98 10.40 -24.20
CA PRO A 165 14.11 9.35 -23.68
C PRO A 165 14.70 8.67 -22.44
N ARG A 166 13.85 8.30 -21.49
CA ARG A 166 14.26 7.64 -20.23
C ARG A 166 13.57 6.31 -20.04
N TYR A 167 14.24 5.39 -19.36
CA TYR A 167 13.60 4.23 -18.75
C TYR A 167 13.25 4.57 -17.30
N LEU A 168 11.96 4.77 -17.04
CA LEU A 168 11.43 5.09 -15.72
C LEU A 168 11.16 3.81 -14.91
N VAL A 169 11.71 3.74 -13.71
CA VAL A 169 11.50 2.66 -12.74
C VAL A 169 10.88 3.25 -11.48
N VAL A 170 9.65 2.87 -11.14
CA VAL A 170 8.91 3.40 -9.99
C VAL A 170 8.71 2.32 -8.93
N ASN A 171 9.23 2.54 -7.73
CA ASN A 171 9.00 1.72 -6.55
C ASN A 171 7.96 2.38 -5.64
N GLY A 172 6.69 2.04 -5.82
CA GLY A 172 5.58 2.61 -5.07
C GLY A 172 4.37 2.93 -5.94
N VAL A 173 3.92 4.19 -5.94
CA VAL A 173 2.74 4.63 -6.67
C VAL A 173 3.14 5.55 -7.81
N LEU A 174 2.87 5.14 -9.04
CA LEU A 174 2.93 5.99 -10.23
C LEU A 174 1.54 6.57 -10.51
N GLU A 175 1.40 7.89 -10.43
CA GLU A 175 0.18 8.61 -10.79
C GLU A 175 0.40 9.37 -12.10
N VAL A 176 -0.27 8.95 -13.17
CA VAL A 176 -0.22 9.63 -14.47
C VAL A 176 -1.26 10.75 -14.47
N GLU A 177 -0.82 11.98 -14.70
CA GLU A 177 -1.69 13.15 -14.70
C GLU A 177 -2.74 13.05 -15.82
N LYS A 178 -4.00 13.44 -15.57
CA LYS A 178 -5.10 13.25 -16.52
C LYS A 178 -4.85 13.91 -17.88
N ASP A 179 -4.31 15.12 -17.87
CA ASP A 179 -4.03 15.95 -19.04
C ASP A 179 -2.57 15.79 -19.52
N LEU A 180 -1.93 14.67 -19.20
CA LEU A 180 -0.60 14.36 -19.73
C LEU A 180 -0.63 14.28 -21.27
N ASP A 181 0.31 14.95 -21.90
CA ASP A 181 0.53 14.89 -23.33
C ASP A 181 1.08 13.50 -23.70
N MET A 182 0.20 12.68 -24.30
CA MET A 182 0.52 11.29 -24.59
C MET A 182 1.49 11.12 -25.77
N GLU A 183 1.62 12.13 -26.65
CA GLU A 183 2.64 12.14 -27.69
C GLU A 183 4.02 12.39 -27.08
N GLN A 184 4.12 13.39 -26.18
CA GLN A 184 5.36 13.60 -25.41
C GLN A 184 5.68 12.41 -24.51
N PHE A 185 4.69 11.78 -23.89
CA PHE A 185 4.89 10.56 -23.11
C PHE A 185 5.53 9.46 -23.97
N ALA A 186 5.01 9.25 -25.18
CA ALA A 186 5.51 8.23 -26.10
C ALA A 186 6.93 8.53 -26.61
N ASP A 187 7.27 9.81 -26.81
CA ASP A 187 8.60 10.25 -27.25
C ASP A 187 9.64 10.24 -26.11
N ARG A 188 9.25 10.70 -24.91
CA ARG A 188 10.17 10.95 -23.79
C ARG A 188 10.38 9.76 -22.86
N LEU A 189 9.53 8.75 -22.91
CA LEU A 189 9.71 7.52 -22.14
C LEU A 189 9.96 6.34 -23.08
N GLU A 190 11.11 5.68 -22.89
CA GLU A 190 11.43 4.44 -23.62
C GLU A 190 10.62 3.29 -23.05
N LYS A 191 10.67 3.12 -21.72
CA LYS A 191 10.00 2.06 -20.99
C LYS A 191 9.62 2.52 -19.59
N ILE A 192 8.64 1.81 -19.02
CA ILE A 192 8.19 1.99 -17.64
C ILE A 192 8.18 0.64 -16.93
N HIS A 193 8.79 0.61 -15.75
CA HIS A 193 8.66 -0.48 -14.81
C HIS A 193 8.02 0.04 -13.52
N VAL A 194 6.99 -0.65 -13.02
CA VAL A 194 6.31 -0.27 -11.78
C VAL A 194 6.31 -1.44 -10.80
N ASN A 195 6.96 -1.25 -9.66
CA ASN A 195 6.87 -2.14 -8.51
C ASN A 195 5.90 -1.51 -7.49
N GLY A 196 4.61 -1.81 -7.64
CA GLY A 196 3.52 -1.24 -6.84
C GLY A 196 2.26 -0.95 -7.65
N ILE A 197 1.75 0.29 -7.57
CA ILE A 197 0.46 0.67 -8.17
C ILE A 197 0.70 1.72 -9.25
N ALA A 198 0.20 1.47 -10.46
CA ALA A 198 0.06 2.50 -11.48
C ALA A 198 -1.39 3.00 -11.50
N MET A 199 -1.60 4.31 -11.51
CA MET A 199 -2.90 4.95 -11.65
C MET A 199 -2.92 5.74 -12.95
N ILE A 200 -3.80 5.35 -13.86
CA ILE A 200 -3.93 5.93 -15.20
C ILE A 200 -5.39 6.22 -15.52
N HIS A 201 -5.62 7.10 -16.49
CA HIS A 201 -6.94 7.29 -17.08
C HIS A 201 -7.16 6.35 -18.27
N GLU A 202 -8.41 5.96 -18.52
CA GLU A 202 -8.77 4.99 -19.56
C GLU A 202 -8.20 5.38 -20.92
N GLU A 203 -8.30 6.66 -21.30
CA GLU A 203 -7.76 7.24 -22.53
C GLU A 203 -6.23 7.11 -22.67
N GLN A 204 -5.50 6.92 -21.57
CA GLN A 204 -4.04 6.79 -21.54
C GLN A 204 -3.58 5.33 -21.66
N SER A 205 -4.49 4.38 -21.50
CA SER A 205 -4.18 2.94 -21.41
C SER A 205 -3.36 2.43 -22.60
N PRO A 206 -3.69 2.73 -23.87
CA PRO A 206 -2.93 2.21 -25.01
C PRO A 206 -1.45 2.62 -24.97
N TYR A 207 -1.19 3.90 -24.69
CA TYR A 207 0.18 4.42 -24.58
C TYR A 207 0.91 3.85 -23.36
N PHE A 208 0.23 3.77 -22.22
CA PHE A 208 0.82 3.25 -21.00
C PHE A 208 1.24 1.79 -21.16
N TYR A 209 0.38 0.94 -21.72
CA TYR A 209 0.69 -0.47 -21.94
C TYR A 209 1.75 -0.70 -23.03
N ASP A 210 1.86 0.19 -24.03
CA ASP A 210 2.95 0.15 -25.00
C ASP A 210 4.33 0.39 -24.35
N LYS A 211 4.40 1.31 -23.38
CA LYS A 211 5.64 1.63 -22.66
C LYS A 211 5.90 0.72 -21.46
N MET A 212 4.89 0.04 -20.94
CA MET A 212 5.01 -0.81 -19.76
C MET A 212 5.83 -2.05 -20.08
N GLN A 213 7.04 -2.15 -19.54
CA GLN A 213 7.87 -3.35 -19.65
C GLN A 213 7.38 -4.44 -18.71
N SER A 214 7.11 -4.08 -17.46
CA SER A 214 6.56 -4.99 -16.46
C SER A 214 5.94 -4.21 -15.29
N ILE A 215 4.99 -4.86 -14.62
CA ILE A 215 4.38 -4.38 -13.39
C ILE A 215 4.38 -5.49 -12.34
N ASN A 216 5.03 -5.22 -11.21
CA ASN A 216 4.91 -6.04 -10.01
C ASN A 216 3.88 -5.40 -9.08
N GLY A 217 2.60 -5.64 -9.35
CA GLY A 217 1.47 -5.07 -8.61
C GLY A 217 0.24 -4.90 -9.49
N GLN A 218 -0.40 -3.72 -9.48
CA GLN A 218 -1.67 -3.50 -10.18
C GLN A 218 -1.72 -2.17 -10.93
N VAL A 219 -2.36 -2.19 -12.11
CA VAL A 219 -2.78 -0.98 -12.82
C VAL A 219 -4.22 -0.68 -12.44
N LYS A 220 -4.48 0.51 -11.91
CA LYS A 220 -5.81 1.04 -11.63
C LYS A 220 -6.17 2.04 -12.72
N VAL A 221 -7.18 1.69 -13.50
CA VAL A 221 -7.69 2.53 -14.59
C VAL A 221 -8.88 3.34 -14.07
N ILE A 222 -8.79 4.65 -14.18
CA ILE A 222 -9.88 5.58 -13.94
C ILE A 222 -10.70 5.65 -15.24
N PRO A 223 -11.99 5.28 -15.23
CA PRO A 223 -12.78 5.22 -16.46
C PRO A 223 -12.94 6.59 -17.13
N ALA A 224 -13.17 6.55 -18.44
CA ALA A 224 -13.32 7.74 -19.27
C ALA A 224 -14.47 8.63 -18.77
N GLY A 225 -14.19 9.92 -18.66
CA GLY A 225 -15.15 10.92 -18.18
C GLY A 225 -15.34 10.95 -16.66
N PHE A 226 -14.70 10.06 -15.89
CA PHE A 226 -14.69 10.13 -14.43
C PHE A 226 -13.62 11.10 -13.91
N GLU A 227 -13.90 11.69 -12.78
CA GLU A 227 -12.99 12.49 -11.97
C GLU A 227 -12.58 11.69 -10.73
N HIS A 228 -11.28 11.57 -10.52
CA HIS A 228 -10.75 10.79 -9.40
C HIS A 228 -10.72 11.63 -8.12
N VAL A 229 -11.47 11.18 -7.13
CA VAL A 229 -11.54 11.81 -5.81
C VAL A 229 -10.66 11.05 -4.82
N THR A 230 -9.66 11.74 -4.28
CA THR A 230 -8.56 11.16 -3.49
C THR A 230 -8.74 11.23 -1.98
N LYS A 231 -9.90 11.72 -1.51
CA LYS A 231 -10.24 11.89 -0.09
C LYS A 231 -11.75 11.75 0.07
N THR A 232 -12.20 11.62 1.31
CA THR A 232 -13.62 11.65 1.64
C THR A 232 -14.29 12.91 1.12
N LEU A 233 -15.38 12.72 0.37
CA LEU A 233 -16.10 13.78 -0.28
C LEU A 233 -17.39 14.08 0.47
N ARG A 234 -17.43 15.21 1.19
CA ARG A 234 -18.64 15.68 1.85
C ARG A 234 -19.36 16.75 1.03
N LEU A 235 -20.60 16.48 0.68
CA LEU A 235 -21.45 17.31 -0.16
C LEU A 235 -22.67 17.77 0.62
N ASN A 236 -22.92 19.08 0.57
CA ASN A 236 -24.14 19.72 1.08
C ASN A 236 -24.80 20.54 -0.04
N ALA A 237 -25.93 21.18 0.26
CA ALA A 237 -26.69 22.00 -0.69
C ALA A 237 -25.86 23.04 -1.45
N ARG A 238 -24.75 23.51 -0.86
CA ARG A 238 -23.84 24.50 -1.46
C ARG A 238 -22.71 23.86 -2.25
N THR A 239 -22.02 22.87 -1.68
CA THR A 239 -20.82 22.28 -2.32
C THR A 239 -21.17 21.40 -3.51
N ILE A 240 -22.34 20.73 -3.47
CA ILE A 240 -22.79 19.86 -4.56
C ILE A 240 -22.97 20.60 -5.89
N ARG A 241 -23.32 21.89 -5.85
CA ARG A 241 -23.55 22.72 -7.05
C ARG A 241 -22.32 22.87 -7.94
N ARG A 242 -21.12 22.60 -7.42
CA ARG A 242 -19.85 22.69 -8.18
C ARG A 242 -19.65 21.50 -9.13
N PHE A 243 -20.36 20.41 -8.91
CA PHE A 243 -20.16 19.16 -9.63
C PHE A 243 -20.94 19.07 -10.93
N ALA A 244 -21.85 19.98 -11.29
CA ALA A 244 -22.46 20.13 -12.63
C ALA A 244 -22.28 18.95 -13.64
N ASP A 245 -23.02 17.86 -13.43
CA ASP A 245 -23.00 16.63 -14.23
C ASP A 245 -21.66 15.84 -14.26
N ARG A 246 -20.92 15.81 -13.14
CA ARG A 246 -19.65 15.08 -13.03
C ARG A 246 -19.87 13.61 -12.69
N LYS A 247 -18.98 12.77 -13.21
CA LYS A 247 -18.84 11.37 -12.81
C LYS A 247 -17.70 11.22 -11.82
N LEU A 248 -17.90 10.50 -10.73
CA LEU A 248 -16.94 10.40 -9.62
C LEU A 248 -16.35 8.99 -9.54
N TYR A 249 -15.03 8.88 -9.51
CA TYR A 249 -14.31 7.64 -9.22
C TYR A 249 -13.59 7.80 -7.89
N THR A 250 -13.86 6.94 -6.91
CA THR A 250 -13.20 7.04 -5.60
C THR A 250 -13.06 5.71 -4.88
N LYS A 251 -12.15 5.67 -3.90
CA LYS A 251 -12.02 4.60 -2.91
C LYS A 251 -12.25 5.12 -1.49
N HIS A 252 -12.75 6.34 -1.39
CA HIS A 252 -13.02 7.01 -0.13
C HIS A 252 -14.52 7.24 0.02
N PRO A 253 -15.01 7.35 1.26
CA PRO A 253 -16.41 7.63 1.52
C PRO A 253 -16.93 8.89 0.79
N ILE A 254 -18.17 8.81 0.30
CA ILE A 254 -18.92 9.98 -0.16
C ILE A 254 -20.04 10.24 0.86
N VAL A 255 -20.14 11.45 1.37
CA VAL A 255 -21.12 11.84 2.38
C VAL A 255 -22.01 12.93 1.82
N LEU A 256 -23.29 12.63 1.64
CA LEU A 256 -24.33 13.55 1.20
C LEU A 256 -25.12 14.01 2.43
N ASP A 257 -24.99 15.28 2.80
CA ASP A 257 -25.71 15.89 3.92
C ASP A 257 -27.21 16.03 3.61
N ALA A 258 -28.03 16.14 4.65
CA ALA A 258 -29.50 16.09 4.56
C ALA A 258 -30.11 17.22 3.72
N ASP A 259 -29.38 18.30 3.49
CA ASP A 259 -29.81 19.44 2.69
C ASP A 259 -29.59 19.23 1.17
N VAL A 260 -29.04 18.09 0.76
CA VAL A 260 -28.91 17.70 -0.65
C VAL A 260 -30.25 17.20 -1.19
N THR A 261 -30.92 18.03 -2.01
CA THR A 261 -32.18 17.63 -2.65
C THR A 261 -31.96 16.72 -3.85
N ARG A 262 -32.99 15.95 -4.24
CA ARG A 262 -33.02 15.11 -5.45
C ARG A 262 -32.62 15.87 -6.71
N GLU A 263 -33.12 17.09 -6.90
CA GLU A 263 -32.81 17.93 -8.07
C GLU A 263 -31.39 18.48 -8.03
N ALA A 264 -30.85 18.75 -6.83
CA ALA A 264 -29.47 19.16 -6.68
C ALA A 264 -28.53 18.00 -7.03
N PHE A 265 -28.80 16.80 -6.51
CA PHE A 265 -28.03 15.60 -6.80
C PHE A 265 -28.09 15.21 -8.28
N SER A 266 -29.31 15.12 -8.86
CA SER A 266 -29.51 14.75 -10.27
C SER A 266 -28.78 15.65 -11.26
N ARG A 267 -28.66 16.96 -10.96
CA ARG A 267 -27.95 17.92 -11.81
C ARG A 267 -26.44 17.92 -11.59
N ALA A 268 -25.99 17.46 -10.43
CA ALA A 268 -24.60 17.53 -10.04
C ALA A 268 -23.82 16.25 -10.35
N ILE A 269 -24.43 15.09 -10.12
CA ILE A 269 -23.75 13.80 -10.17
C ILE A 269 -24.34 12.94 -11.28
N ALA A 270 -23.56 12.76 -12.34
CA ALA A 270 -23.94 11.94 -13.49
C ALA A 270 -23.77 10.44 -13.21
N GLY A 271 -22.80 10.07 -12.37
CA GLY A 271 -22.50 8.70 -12.00
C GLY A 271 -21.40 8.60 -10.93
N ILE A 272 -21.40 7.51 -10.18
CA ILE A 272 -20.46 7.22 -9.11
C ILE A 272 -19.91 5.80 -9.34
N GLN A 273 -18.60 5.68 -9.29
CA GLN A 273 -17.91 4.41 -9.19
C GLN A 273 -17.05 4.45 -7.93
N SER A 274 -17.48 3.72 -6.91
CA SER A 274 -16.83 3.68 -5.61
C SER A 274 -16.43 2.25 -5.27
N SER A 275 -15.40 2.11 -4.42
CA SER A 275 -15.12 0.86 -3.70
C SER A 275 -15.17 1.06 -2.19
N SER A 276 -15.89 2.08 -1.76
CA SER A 276 -16.11 2.50 -0.38
C SER A 276 -17.57 2.91 -0.23
N ILE A 277 -17.97 3.35 0.96
CA ILE A 277 -19.37 3.62 1.29
C ILE A 277 -19.87 4.96 0.73
N VAL A 278 -21.16 5.03 0.40
CA VAL A 278 -21.85 6.28 0.09
C VAL A 278 -22.95 6.50 1.12
N ILE A 279 -22.82 7.57 1.91
CA ILE A 279 -23.77 7.95 2.97
C ILE A 279 -24.72 9.00 2.40
N CYS A 280 -26.03 8.78 2.52
CA CYS A 280 -27.05 9.70 1.99
C CYS A 280 -28.34 9.71 2.80
N SER A 281 -29.21 10.70 2.57
CA SER A 281 -30.56 10.65 3.13
C SER A 281 -31.43 9.66 2.38
N GLU A 282 -32.43 9.07 3.06
CA GLU A 282 -33.41 8.16 2.42
C GLU A 282 -34.13 8.82 1.23
N ASP A 283 -34.34 10.14 1.28
CA ASP A 283 -34.97 10.93 0.22
C ASP A 283 -34.26 10.87 -1.14
N ILE A 284 -32.98 10.48 -1.18
CA ILE A 284 -32.18 10.38 -2.41
C ILE A 284 -31.56 8.99 -2.61
N GLU A 285 -31.83 8.02 -1.74
CA GLU A 285 -31.15 6.73 -1.72
C GLU A 285 -31.31 5.95 -3.05
N ASP A 286 -32.54 5.85 -3.55
CA ASP A 286 -32.87 5.23 -4.84
C ASP A 286 -32.07 5.84 -6.00
N LEU A 287 -31.94 7.17 -6.01
CA LEU A 287 -31.21 7.91 -7.01
C LEU A 287 -29.70 7.69 -6.88
N VAL A 288 -29.18 7.53 -5.66
CA VAL A 288 -27.77 7.16 -5.44
C VAL A 288 -27.51 5.75 -5.98
N TRP A 289 -28.41 4.80 -5.75
CA TRP A 289 -28.34 3.44 -6.35
C TRP A 289 -28.34 3.49 -7.88
N GLU A 290 -29.22 4.28 -8.49
CA GLU A 290 -29.26 4.45 -9.95
C GLU A 290 -27.95 5.02 -10.52
N ARG A 291 -27.30 5.92 -9.78
CA ARG A 291 -26.04 6.57 -10.20
C ARG A 291 -24.80 5.76 -9.81
N CYS A 292 -24.92 4.76 -8.94
CA CYS A 292 -23.83 3.92 -8.49
C CYS A 292 -24.14 2.43 -8.74
N PRO A 293 -23.99 1.94 -9.98
CA PRO A 293 -24.31 0.56 -10.32
C PRO A 293 -23.27 -0.47 -9.82
N ASP A 294 -22.22 -0.04 -9.12
CA ASP A 294 -21.18 -0.94 -8.62
C ASP A 294 -21.67 -1.71 -7.40
N VAL A 295 -21.80 -3.03 -7.55
CA VAL A 295 -22.26 -3.94 -6.49
C VAL A 295 -21.34 -4.00 -5.27
N ASN A 296 -20.11 -3.49 -5.36
CA ASN A 296 -19.17 -3.44 -4.25
C ASN A 296 -19.27 -2.13 -3.44
N THR A 297 -20.12 -1.18 -3.86
CA THR A 297 -20.39 0.04 -3.11
C THR A 297 -21.55 -0.19 -2.15
N GLU A 298 -21.30 0.01 -0.85
CA GLU A 298 -22.39 0.04 0.13
C GLU A 298 -23.01 1.43 0.17
N ILE A 299 -24.33 1.50 -0.02
CA ILE A 299 -25.09 2.75 0.14
C ILE A 299 -25.78 2.69 1.51
N VAL A 300 -25.45 3.65 2.37
CA VAL A 300 -25.95 3.73 3.74
C VAL A 300 -26.86 4.93 3.88
N SER A 301 -28.15 4.69 4.05
CA SER A 301 -29.14 5.75 4.23
C SER A 301 -29.37 6.11 5.70
N TYR A 302 -29.71 7.37 5.95
CA TYR A 302 -30.13 7.88 7.25
C TYR A 302 -31.39 8.75 7.14
N GLU A 303 -32.24 8.69 8.17
CA GLU A 303 -33.50 9.44 8.20
C GLU A 303 -33.33 10.91 8.64
N GLN A 304 -32.60 11.14 9.74
CA GLN A 304 -32.56 12.44 10.43
C GLN A 304 -31.13 12.91 10.70
N ALA A 305 -30.50 12.31 11.72
CA ALA A 305 -29.16 12.63 12.14
C ALA A 305 -28.26 11.40 12.05
N PHE A 306 -27.01 11.65 11.67
CA PHE A 306 -25.97 10.62 11.68
C PHE A 306 -24.68 11.17 12.30
N VAL A 307 -23.88 10.25 12.83
CA VAL A 307 -22.51 10.44 13.26
C VAL A 307 -21.64 9.57 12.37
N PHE A 308 -20.72 10.17 11.64
CA PHE A 308 -19.78 9.44 10.79
C PHE A 308 -18.38 9.46 11.38
N VAL A 309 -17.85 8.28 11.67
CA VAL A 309 -16.53 8.07 12.29
C VAL A 309 -15.60 7.46 11.25
N GLU A 310 -14.77 8.28 10.61
CA GLU A 310 -13.79 7.86 9.58
C GLU A 310 -12.42 7.49 10.19
N GLY A 311 -12.04 8.17 11.27
CA GLY A 311 -10.78 7.99 11.97
C GLY A 311 -10.96 7.32 13.34
N GLU A 312 -10.08 7.64 14.29
CA GLU A 312 -10.26 7.24 15.68
C GLU A 312 -10.96 8.35 16.46
N GLU A 313 -12.11 8.05 17.06
CA GLU A 313 -12.88 9.00 17.87
C GLU A 313 -13.31 8.37 19.19
N ALA A 314 -13.10 9.10 20.30
CA ALA A 314 -13.62 8.73 21.60
C ALA A 314 -14.93 9.46 21.90
N TRP A 315 -15.91 8.70 22.38
CA TRP A 315 -17.26 9.17 22.72
C TRP A 315 -17.58 8.80 24.16
N SER A 316 -17.69 9.83 24.99
CA SER A 316 -18.14 9.76 26.37
C SER A 316 -19.66 9.82 26.48
N LYS A 317 -20.16 9.57 27.71
CA LYS A 317 -21.58 9.74 28.02
C LYS A 317 -22.08 11.14 27.70
N ASP A 318 -21.31 12.16 28.05
CA ASP A 318 -21.72 13.57 27.87
C ASP A 318 -21.86 13.92 26.38
N GLN A 319 -20.97 13.39 25.52
CA GLN A 319 -21.06 13.59 24.07
C GLN A 319 -22.32 12.94 23.48
N LEU A 320 -22.65 11.72 23.92
CA LEU A 320 -23.89 11.05 23.50
C LEU A 320 -25.14 11.80 24.00
N LEU A 321 -25.12 12.28 25.24
CA LEU A 321 -26.24 13.03 25.81
C LEU A 321 -26.44 14.40 25.14
N ALA A 322 -25.37 15.01 24.63
CA ALA A 322 -25.43 16.26 23.87
C ALA A 322 -26.11 16.13 22.50
N LEU A 323 -26.29 14.92 21.98
CA LEU A 323 -27.10 14.69 20.78
C LEU A 323 -28.55 15.11 21.06
N LYS A 324 -29.09 15.99 20.20
CA LYS A 324 -30.46 16.50 20.33
C LYS A 324 -31.51 15.40 20.17
N GLU A 325 -31.21 14.42 19.34
CA GLU A 325 -32.08 13.28 19.01
C GLU A 325 -31.23 12.01 18.83
N PRO A 326 -31.84 10.81 18.91
CA PRO A 326 -31.13 9.57 18.64
C PRO A 326 -30.58 9.54 17.21
N ALA A 327 -29.30 9.22 17.06
CA ALA A 327 -28.56 9.30 15.80
C ALA A 327 -28.13 7.92 15.27
N SER A 328 -27.98 7.83 13.95
CA SER A 328 -27.39 6.67 13.28
C SER A 328 -25.86 6.79 13.32
N PHE A 329 -25.15 5.80 13.82
CA PHE A 329 -23.69 5.80 13.83
C PHE A 329 -23.15 4.99 12.66
N ILE A 330 -22.31 5.61 11.84
CA ILE A 330 -21.66 4.98 10.69
C ILE A 330 -20.16 4.98 10.98
N VAL A 331 -19.59 3.80 11.21
CA VAL A 331 -18.22 3.64 11.70
C VAL A 331 -17.38 2.96 10.62
N ASP A 332 -16.54 3.75 9.94
CA ASP A 332 -15.54 3.29 8.97
C ASP A 332 -14.11 3.26 9.58
N GLY A 333 -13.91 3.98 10.69
CA GLY A 333 -12.68 4.01 11.47
C GLY A 333 -12.78 3.22 12.79
N THR A 334 -12.39 3.84 13.90
CA THR A 334 -12.45 3.28 15.25
C THR A 334 -13.25 4.19 16.17
N LEU A 335 -14.43 3.74 16.57
CA LEU A 335 -15.24 4.38 17.61
C LEU A 335 -14.87 3.81 18.98
N ILE A 336 -14.40 4.65 19.89
CA ILE A 336 -14.07 4.27 21.25
C ILE A 336 -15.19 4.77 22.17
N LEU A 337 -16.00 3.85 22.69
CA LEU A 337 -16.92 4.16 23.77
C LEU A 337 -16.14 4.18 25.09
N GLU A 338 -16.23 5.29 25.81
CA GLU A 338 -15.56 5.47 27.09
C GLU A 338 -16.23 4.67 28.21
N GLU A 339 -15.54 4.57 29.35
CA GLU A 339 -15.99 3.74 30.49
C GLU A 339 -17.28 4.26 31.14
N ASP A 340 -17.59 5.54 30.94
CA ASP A 340 -18.78 6.20 31.48
C ASP A 340 -20.05 5.98 30.63
N VAL A 341 -19.91 5.37 29.43
CA VAL A 341 -21.03 5.08 28.53
C VAL A 341 -21.80 3.86 29.04
N THR A 342 -23.06 4.09 29.44
CA THR A 342 -23.95 3.06 29.99
C THR A 342 -24.95 2.54 28.96
N GLU A 343 -25.55 1.40 29.26
CA GLU A 343 -26.60 0.74 28.45
C GLU A 343 -27.77 1.69 28.16
N ASP A 344 -28.32 2.33 29.19
CA ASP A 344 -29.41 3.31 29.08
C ASP A 344 -29.08 4.49 28.14
N VAL A 345 -27.83 4.94 28.10
CA VAL A 345 -27.41 6.06 27.26
C VAL A 345 -27.40 5.64 25.79
N LEU A 346 -26.90 4.44 25.51
CA LEU A 346 -26.92 3.87 24.16
C LEU A 346 -28.36 3.63 23.71
N GLU A 347 -29.22 3.04 24.56
CA GLU A 347 -30.63 2.82 24.22
C GLU A 347 -31.38 4.13 23.95
N ALA A 348 -31.05 5.21 24.68
CA ALA A 348 -31.70 6.49 24.51
C ALA A 348 -31.16 7.31 23.30
N LYS A 349 -29.95 7.04 22.82
CA LYS A 349 -29.24 7.93 21.87
C LYS A 349 -28.77 7.26 20.59
N LEU A 350 -28.69 5.94 20.55
CA LEU A 350 -28.34 5.19 19.35
C LEU A 350 -29.61 4.78 18.62
N ARG A 351 -29.74 5.19 17.35
CA ARG A 351 -30.84 4.72 16.48
C ARG A 351 -30.45 3.46 15.73
N SER A 352 -29.26 3.46 15.15
CA SER A 352 -28.70 2.38 14.36
C SER A 352 -27.18 2.47 14.35
N LEU A 353 -26.53 1.37 13.98
CA LEU A 353 -25.09 1.24 13.87
C LEU A 353 -24.76 0.50 12.57
N ASP A 354 -24.05 1.19 11.67
CA ASP A 354 -23.44 0.62 10.48
C ASP A 354 -21.95 0.48 10.72
N LEU A 355 -21.49 -0.77 10.85
CA LEU A 355 -20.15 -1.08 11.31
C LEU A 355 -19.28 -1.63 10.17
N PHE A 356 -18.40 -0.79 9.64
CA PHE A 356 -17.38 -1.15 8.64
C PHE A 356 -15.98 -1.25 9.26
N GLY A 357 -15.71 -0.46 10.31
CA GLY A 357 -14.46 -0.42 11.06
C GLY A 357 -14.51 -1.16 12.40
N LYS A 358 -14.21 -0.46 13.49
CA LYS A 358 -14.12 -1.03 14.84
C LYS A 358 -14.89 -0.20 15.87
N VAL A 359 -15.54 -0.88 16.81
CA VAL A 359 -16.04 -0.27 18.05
C VAL A 359 -15.30 -0.86 19.24
N MET A 360 -14.58 -0.01 19.97
CA MET A 360 -13.88 -0.35 21.20
C MET A 360 -14.78 0.00 22.39
N ILE A 361 -15.07 -1.00 23.23
CA ILE A 361 -15.96 -0.83 24.40
C ILE A 361 -15.24 -1.21 25.69
N ALA A 362 -15.56 -0.56 26.80
CA ALA A 362 -14.95 -0.89 28.09
C ALA A 362 -15.41 -2.25 28.63
N GLU A 363 -16.70 -2.54 28.50
CA GLU A 363 -17.32 -3.69 29.16
C GLU A 363 -18.01 -4.65 28.18
N LYS A 364 -17.88 -5.96 28.41
CA LYS A 364 -18.44 -7.01 27.54
C LYS A 364 -19.96 -6.92 27.37
N ARG A 365 -20.69 -6.42 28.38
CA ARG A 365 -22.16 -6.26 28.33
C ARG A 365 -22.61 -5.24 27.28
N ILE A 366 -21.84 -4.16 27.08
CA ILE A 366 -22.11 -3.15 26.05
C ILE A 366 -22.13 -3.78 24.66
N LYS A 367 -21.33 -4.83 24.44
CA LYS A 367 -21.36 -5.60 23.18
C LYS A 367 -22.76 -6.14 22.89
N GLY A 368 -23.42 -6.71 23.91
CA GLY A 368 -24.77 -7.23 23.81
C GLY A 368 -25.80 -6.16 23.47
N VAL A 369 -25.63 -4.97 24.04
CA VAL A 369 -26.52 -3.81 23.81
C VAL A 369 -26.38 -3.24 22.41
N LEU A 370 -25.19 -3.28 21.80
CA LEU A 370 -25.00 -2.76 20.44
C LEU A 370 -25.58 -3.66 19.34
N TYR A 371 -25.69 -4.97 19.57
CA TYR A 371 -26.13 -5.93 18.52
C TYR A 371 -27.51 -5.62 17.91
N PRO A 372 -28.55 -5.30 18.70
CA PRO A 372 -29.87 -4.94 18.15
C PRO A 372 -29.86 -3.71 17.23
N TYR A 373 -28.86 -2.83 17.35
CA TYR A 373 -28.74 -1.61 16.54
C TYR A 373 -27.96 -1.84 15.24
N LEU A 374 -27.30 -3.00 15.07
CA LEU A 374 -26.50 -3.28 13.89
C LEU A 374 -27.38 -3.45 12.64
N ARG A 375 -27.16 -2.61 11.63
CA ARG A 375 -27.75 -2.76 10.28
C ARG A 375 -26.78 -3.44 9.32
N SER A 376 -25.51 -3.02 9.34
CA SER A 376 -24.41 -3.63 8.58
C SER A 376 -23.27 -4.04 9.52
N MET A 377 -22.70 -5.23 9.28
CA MET A 377 -21.63 -5.81 10.10
C MET A 377 -20.51 -6.35 9.21
N SER A 378 -19.68 -5.43 8.71
CA SER A 378 -18.43 -5.74 8.02
C SER A 378 -17.20 -5.52 8.93
N GLY A 379 -17.38 -4.81 10.04
CA GLY A 379 -16.37 -4.52 11.06
C GLY A 379 -16.45 -5.40 12.32
N SER A 380 -15.89 -4.91 13.43
CA SER A 380 -15.80 -5.67 14.69
C SER A 380 -16.02 -4.84 15.96
N ILE A 381 -16.58 -5.49 17.00
CA ILE A 381 -16.75 -4.91 18.35
C ILE A 381 -15.79 -5.61 19.32
N ILE A 382 -14.87 -4.84 19.90
CA ILE A 382 -13.71 -5.29 20.69
C ILE A 382 -13.80 -4.73 22.11
N VAL A 383 -13.57 -5.57 23.13
CA VAL A 383 -13.57 -5.15 24.54
C VAL A 383 -12.16 -4.67 24.92
N LYS A 384 -12.03 -3.46 25.43
CA LYS A 384 -10.76 -2.90 25.93
C LYS A 384 -10.13 -3.86 26.95
N GLY A 385 -8.83 -4.11 26.80
CA GLY A 385 -8.10 -5.02 27.68
C GLY A 385 -8.27 -6.52 27.37
N THR A 386 -9.15 -6.90 26.44
CA THR A 386 -9.08 -8.24 25.80
C THR A 386 -8.15 -8.29 24.60
N GLU A 387 -7.60 -7.14 24.21
CA GLU A 387 -6.41 -7.10 23.38
C GLU A 387 -5.22 -7.60 24.20
N GLU A 388 -4.51 -8.61 23.69
CA GLU A 388 -3.18 -8.94 24.19
C GLU A 388 -2.28 -7.70 24.03
N LYS A 389 -2.25 -6.82 25.05
CA LYS A 389 -1.29 -5.72 25.13
C LYS A 389 0.08 -6.29 25.46
N PHE A 390 0.68 -6.93 24.46
CA PHE A 390 2.11 -7.19 24.48
C PHE A 390 2.84 -5.89 24.19
N ALA A 391 3.81 -5.53 25.04
CA ALA A 391 4.77 -4.49 24.76
C ALA A 391 5.68 -4.98 23.61
N GLY A 392 5.15 -4.91 22.40
CA GLY A 392 5.76 -5.48 21.21
C GLY A 392 6.25 -4.42 20.25
N ILE A 393 7.31 -4.74 19.53
CA ILE A 393 7.66 -4.03 18.29
C ILE A 393 6.60 -4.48 17.27
N GLY A 394 5.89 -3.54 16.63
CA GLY A 394 4.90 -3.86 15.58
C GLY A 394 5.53 -4.57 14.37
N ASN A 395 4.85 -4.57 13.22
CA ASN A 395 5.43 -5.14 12.01
C ASN A 395 6.75 -4.43 11.65
N VAL A 396 7.79 -5.21 11.37
CA VAL A 396 9.14 -4.72 11.09
C VAL A 396 9.54 -5.12 9.67
N GLY A 397 10.00 -4.17 8.85
CA GLY A 397 10.49 -4.49 7.51
C GLY A 397 11.76 -5.37 7.55
N MET A 398 12.70 -5.04 8.44
CA MET A 398 13.89 -5.85 8.70
C MET A 398 14.26 -5.81 10.18
N LEU A 399 14.56 -6.98 10.74
CA LEU A 399 15.08 -7.13 12.08
C LEU A 399 16.45 -7.79 12.00
N SER A 400 17.49 -7.12 12.47
CA SER A 400 18.81 -7.70 12.71
C SER A 400 18.95 -8.06 14.19
N LEU A 401 19.45 -9.26 14.47
CA LEU A 401 19.62 -9.79 15.83
C LEU A 401 21.07 -9.79 16.29
#